data_AF-A0ABD5V314-F1
#
_entry.id   AF-A0ABD5V314-F1
#
_cell.length_a   1.000
_cell.length_b   1.000
_cell.length_c   1.000
_cell.angle_alpha   90.00
_cell.angle_beta   90.00
_cell.angle_gamma   90.00
#
_symmetry.space_group_name_H-M   'P 1'
#
loop_
_entity.id
_entity.type
_entity.pdbx_description
1 polymer ?
#
loop_
_entity_poly.entity_id
_entity_poly.type
_entity_poly.pdbx_seq_one_letter_code
_entity_poly.pdbx_strand_id
1 'polypeptide(L)'
;MTQWVADPKGGRDRGPRAVARAWVEVMVRPRRFYRAGVAPGDQAPGLLFAVGVVSLASLLRLALSGETVVGAPYPTFGDQRLLSVALVFSVIVALVAPLVLHLVAALQTLLLLPFAPDRAGVSETVQVIGYATAPCVFVGVPVPTVQALAAGYGAALFVIGASVVHSVSLPRAAALCALPAAATFGIGFGGFEAVETLFSGGV
;
A
#
# COMPACT_ATOMS: atom_id res chain seq x y z
N MET A 1 12.17 21.83 7.02
CA MET A 1 13.06 21.85 5.84
C MET A 1 12.94 20.51 5.13
N THR A 2 12.48 20.49 3.88
CA THR A 2 12.56 19.30 3.01
C THR A 2 13.94 19.32 2.34
N GLN A 3 14.78 18.32 2.61
CA GLN A 3 16.06 18.20 1.90
C GLN A 3 15.79 17.67 0.49
N TRP A 4 16.02 18.52 -0.51
CA TRP A 4 15.99 18.09 -1.91
C TRP A 4 17.26 17.29 -2.21
N VAL A 5 17.12 16.00 -2.49
CA VAL A 5 18.25 15.16 -2.87
C VAL A 5 18.45 15.22 -4.37
N ALA A 6 19.63 15.71 -4.77
CA ALA A 6 19.99 16.00 -6.16
C ALA A 6 20.26 14.74 -6.99
N ASP A 7 20.76 13.66 -6.38
CA ASP A 7 21.11 12.41 -7.09
C ASP A 7 20.61 11.17 -6.31
N PRO A 8 19.29 10.91 -6.33
CA PRO A 8 18.73 9.74 -5.66
C PRO A 8 19.23 8.45 -6.33
N LYS A 9 19.67 7.46 -5.52
CA LYS A 9 20.05 6.11 -5.97
C LYS A 9 19.17 5.04 -5.31
N GLY A 10 18.83 3.98 -6.04
CA GLY A 10 18.09 2.83 -5.50
C GLY A 10 16.57 3.04 -5.52
N GLY A 11 15.86 2.74 -4.43
CA GLY A 11 14.40 2.96 -4.34
C GLY A 11 13.95 4.43 -4.46
N ARG A 12 14.92 5.35 -4.50
CA ARG A 12 14.75 6.79 -4.67
C ARG A 12 14.79 7.26 -6.12
N ASP A 13 15.30 6.41 -7.03
CA ASP A 13 15.39 6.74 -8.45
C ASP A 13 14.01 7.18 -8.93
N ARG A 14 13.96 8.21 -9.78
CA ARG A 14 12.68 8.77 -10.26
C ARG A 14 12.39 8.30 -11.68
N GLY A 15 11.10 8.31 -12.03
CA GLY A 15 10.60 7.98 -13.36
C GLY A 15 10.17 6.52 -13.51
N PRO A 16 9.56 6.17 -14.66
CA PRO A 16 8.82 4.91 -14.82
C PRO A 16 9.69 3.66 -14.64
N ARG A 17 10.92 3.67 -15.17
CA ARG A 17 11.86 2.53 -15.04
C ARG A 17 12.26 2.28 -13.59
N ALA A 18 12.47 3.35 -12.83
CA ALA A 18 12.83 3.27 -11.42
C ALA A 18 11.68 2.72 -10.59
N VAL A 19 10.45 3.19 -10.83
CA VAL A 19 9.23 2.67 -10.18
C VAL A 19 9.07 1.18 -10.48
N ALA A 20 9.20 0.75 -11.73
CA ALA A 20 9.10 -0.66 -12.10
C ALA A 20 10.18 -1.52 -11.41
N ARG A 21 11.43 -1.03 -11.35
CA ARG A 21 12.51 -1.71 -10.63
C ARG A 21 12.22 -1.81 -9.14
N ALA A 22 11.78 -0.72 -8.52
CA ALA A 22 11.41 -0.68 -7.10
C ALA A 22 10.29 -1.69 -6.80
N TRP A 23 9.28 -1.77 -7.69
CA TRP A 23 8.18 -2.73 -7.60
C TRP A 23 8.68 -4.17 -7.60
N VAL A 24 9.48 -4.55 -8.60
CA VAL A 24 10.04 -5.91 -8.68
C VAL A 24 10.92 -6.20 -7.47
N GLU A 25 11.75 -5.25 -7.06
CA GLU A 25 12.68 -5.46 -5.97
C GLU A 25 11.99 -5.58 -4.60
N VAL A 26 10.95 -4.79 -4.31
CA VAL A 26 10.19 -4.92 -3.06
C VAL A 26 9.45 -6.25 -2.99
N MET A 27 8.92 -6.74 -4.12
CA MET A 27 8.30 -8.06 -4.16
C MET A 27 9.35 -9.16 -3.94
N VAL A 28 10.39 -9.22 -4.77
CA VAL A 28 11.28 -10.39 -4.82
C VAL A 28 12.38 -10.35 -3.77
N ARG A 29 12.85 -9.17 -3.36
CA ARG A 29 13.99 -8.99 -2.43
C ARG A 29 13.70 -7.91 -1.38
N PRO A 30 12.61 -8.02 -0.59
CA PRO A 30 12.11 -6.94 0.27
C PRO A 30 13.13 -6.43 1.28
N ARG A 31 13.87 -7.32 1.95
CA ARG A 31 14.87 -6.89 2.96
C ARG A 31 15.99 -6.05 2.35
N ARG A 32 16.41 -6.37 1.11
CA ARG A 32 17.41 -5.57 0.38
C ARG A 32 16.82 -4.22 -0.02
N PHE A 33 15.60 -4.25 -0.56
CA PHE A 33 14.88 -3.04 -0.94
C PHE A 33 14.72 -2.08 0.23
N TYR A 34 14.14 -2.52 1.36
CA TYR A 34 13.88 -1.65 2.50
C TYR A 34 15.14 -1.07 3.15
N ARG A 35 16.28 -1.76 3.09
CA ARG A 35 17.55 -1.21 3.59
C ARG A 35 18.11 -0.08 2.73
N ALA A 36 17.86 -0.10 1.42
CA ALA A 36 18.51 0.80 0.47
C ALA A 36 17.55 1.83 -0.14
N GLY A 37 16.26 1.51 -0.21
CA GLY A 37 15.23 2.28 -0.90
C GLY A 37 14.45 3.23 0.00
N VAL A 38 14.48 3.03 1.32
CA VAL A 38 13.81 3.91 2.29
C VAL A 38 14.81 4.93 2.84
N ALA A 39 14.44 6.21 2.80
CA ALA A 39 15.31 7.29 3.25
C ALA A 39 14.58 8.29 4.17
N PRO A 40 15.25 8.84 5.20
CA PRO A 40 14.69 9.88 6.04
C PRO A 40 14.34 11.14 5.24
N GLY A 41 13.22 11.78 5.56
CA GLY A 41 12.79 13.06 4.99
C GLY A 41 12.19 13.02 3.59
N ASP A 42 12.02 11.83 2.97
CA ASP A 42 11.57 11.70 1.57
C ASP A 42 10.32 10.80 1.45
N GLN A 43 9.13 11.35 1.69
CA GLN A 43 7.86 10.60 1.65
C GLN A 43 7.29 10.43 0.24
N ALA A 44 7.67 11.30 -0.70
CA ALA A 44 7.04 11.38 -2.01
C ALA A 44 7.15 10.07 -2.83
N PRO A 45 8.30 9.36 -2.86
CA PRO A 45 8.41 8.10 -3.59
C PRO A 45 7.41 7.03 -3.10
N GLY A 46 7.31 6.84 -1.77
CA GLY A 46 6.39 5.88 -1.18
C GLY A 46 4.92 6.21 -1.41
N LEU A 47 4.56 7.50 -1.29
CA LEU A 47 3.22 7.99 -1.58
C LEU A 47 2.85 7.76 -3.05
N LEU A 48 3.69 8.20 -3.99
CA LEU A 48 3.44 8.04 -5.41
C LEU A 48 3.35 6.57 -5.82
N PHE A 49 4.18 5.71 -5.21
CA PHE A 49 4.12 4.27 -5.42
C PHE A 49 2.76 3.70 -4.99
N ALA A 50 2.29 4.02 -3.78
CA ALA A 50 1.00 3.56 -3.27
C ALA A 50 -0.17 4.06 -4.11
N VAL A 51 -0.14 5.34 -4.50
CA VAL A 51 -1.13 5.95 -5.40
C VAL A 51 -1.14 5.25 -6.75
N GLY A 52 0.04 4.91 -7.30
CA GLY A 52 0.15 4.13 -8.53
C GLY A 52 -0.45 2.74 -8.42
N VAL A 53 -0.19 2.02 -7.32
CA VAL A 53 -0.78 0.71 -7.03
C VAL A 53 -2.30 0.80 -6.98
N VAL A 54 -2.86 1.72 -6.19
CA VAL A 54 -4.32 1.90 -6.05
C VAL A 54 -4.95 2.28 -7.39
N SER A 55 -4.29 3.13 -8.18
CA SER A 55 -4.75 3.52 -9.51
C SER A 55 -4.84 2.31 -10.43
N LEU A 56 -3.77 1.50 -10.50
CA LEU A 56 -3.73 0.31 -11.34
C LEU A 56 -4.74 -0.75 -10.89
N ALA A 57 -4.85 -1.00 -9.58
CA ALA A 57 -5.83 -1.92 -9.02
C ALA A 57 -7.27 -1.49 -9.35
N SER A 58 -7.58 -0.20 -9.20
CA SER A 58 -8.91 0.35 -9.46
C SER A 58 -9.27 0.29 -10.95
N LEU A 59 -8.33 0.63 -11.83
CA LEU A 59 -8.53 0.52 -13.29
C LEU A 59 -8.71 -0.93 -13.73
N LEU A 60 -7.92 -1.85 -13.15
CA LEU A 60 -8.05 -3.27 -13.44
C LEU A 60 -9.41 -3.81 -12.99
N ARG A 61 -9.86 -3.45 -11.77
CA ARG A 61 -11.17 -3.86 -11.26
C ARG A 61 -12.32 -3.30 -12.09
N LEU A 62 -12.26 -2.03 -12.43
CA LEU A 62 -13.22 -1.39 -13.32
C LEU A 62 -13.30 -2.10 -14.68
N ALA A 63 -12.16 -2.46 -15.26
CA ALA A 63 -12.11 -3.12 -16.55
C ALA A 63 -12.65 -4.56 -16.53
N LEU A 64 -12.43 -5.29 -15.42
CA LEU A 64 -12.78 -6.71 -15.32
C LEU A 64 -14.19 -6.97 -14.77
N SER A 65 -14.69 -6.13 -13.85
CA SER A 65 -16.02 -6.32 -13.24
C SER A 65 -16.91 -5.08 -13.24
N GLY A 66 -16.42 -3.91 -13.67
CA GLY A 66 -17.18 -2.66 -13.58
C GLY A 66 -17.31 -2.10 -12.16
N GLU A 67 -16.57 -2.67 -11.21
CA GLU A 67 -16.60 -2.33 -9.79
C GLU A 67 -15.40 -1.48 -9.37
N THR A 68 -15.53 -0.85 -8.21
CA THR A 68 -14.44 -0.25 -7.45
C THR A 68 -13.55 -1.34 -6.85
N VAL A 69 -12.33 -0.95 -6.45
CA VAL A 69 -11.34 -1.87 -5.85
C VAL A 69 -11.80 -2.57 -4.57
N VAL A 70 -12.86 -2.05 -3.92
CA VAL A 70 -13.51 -2.64 -2.73
C VAL A 70 -14.76 -3.45 -3.08
N GLY A 71 -14.90 -3.90 -4.34
CA GLY A 71 -15.97 -4.80 -4.77
C GLY A 71 -17.34 -4.16 -5.01
N ALA A 72 -17.53 -2.88 -4.67
CA ALA A 72 -18.80 -2.19 -4.92
C ALA A 72 -18.87 -1.64 -6.37
N PRO A 73 -20.02 -1.70 -7.06
CA PRO A 73 -20.20 -1.04 -8.35
C PRO A 73 -19.85 0.46 -8.29
N TYR A 74 -19.26 1.00 -9.35
CA TYR A 74 -19.08 2.45 -9.43
C TYR A 74 -20.44 3.16 -9.41
N PRO A 75 -20.67 4.14 -8.52
CA PRO A 75 -21.92 4.87 -8.50
C PRO A 75 -22.07 5.65 -9.81
N THR A 76 -23.30 5.76 -10.30
CA THR A 76 -23.63 6.57 -11.48
C THR A 76 -24.52 7.73 -11.05
N PHE A 77 -24.07 8.95 -11.31
CA PHE A 77 -24.79 10.18 -10.99
C PHE A 77 -25.41 10.76 -12.26
N GLY A 78 -26.74 10.96 -12.26
CA GLY A 78 -27.47 11.59 -13.37
C GLY A 78 -27.25 10.94 -14.73
N ASP A 79 -27.17 9.60 -14.77
CA ASP A 79 -26.89 8.78 -15.96
C ASP A 79 -25.54 9.05 -16.67
N GLN A 80 -24.64 9.83 -16.04
CA GLN A 80 -23.33 10.18 -16.60
C GLN A 80 -22.24 9.23 -16.09
N ARG A 81 -22.24 7.98 -16.57
CA ARG A 81 -21.33 6.93 -16.10
C ARG A 81 -19.85 7.31 -16.18
N LEU A 82 -19.40 7.84 -17.32
CA LEU A 82 -17.97 8.19 -17.51
C LEU A 82 -17.49 9.28 -16.55
N LEU A 83 -18.29 10.34 -16.37
CA LEU A 83 -17.97 11.42 -15.44
C LEU A 83 -18.01 10.94 -13.99
N SER A 84 -18.93 10.05 -13.65
CA SER A 84 -19.02 9.44 -12.32
C SER A 84 -17.79 8.60 -12.00
N VAL A 85 -17.34 7.76 -12.95
CA VAL A 85 -16.09 6.99 -12.82
C VAL A 85 -14.89 7.92 -12.66
N ALA A 86 -14.76 8.94 -13.51
CA ALA A 86 -13.66 9.89 -13.45
C ALA A 86 -13.62 10.64 -12.10
N LEU A 87 -14.78 11.08 -11.60
CA LEU A 87 -14.91 11.74 -10.32
C LEU A 87 -14.50 10.82 -9.17
N VAL A 88 -15.11 9.64 -9.07
CA VAL A 88 -14.86 8.69 -7.97
C VAL A 88 -13.41 8.21 -7.99
N PHE A 89 -12.87 7.89 -9.17
CA PHE A 89 -11.46 7.54 -9.32
C PHE A 89 -10.53 8.67 -8.86
N SER A 90 -10.82 9.92 -9.25
CA SER A 90 -10.03 11.08 -8.83
C SER A 90 -10.09 11.28 -7.31
N VAL A 91 -11.26 11.12 -6.68
CA VAL A 91 -11.40 11.18 -5.22
C VAL A 91 -10.58 10.08 -4.54
N ILE A 92 -10.64 8.84 -5.04
CA ILE A 92 -9.88 7.72 -4.49
C ILE A 92 -8.36 8.01 -4.55
N VAL A 93 -7.87 8.42 -5.73
CA VAL A 93 -6.43 8.53 -6.01
C VAL A 93 -5.83 9.81 -5.43
N ALA A 94 -6.53 10.95 -5.53
CA ALA A 94 -6.00 12.25 -5.13
C ALA A 94 -6.27 12.58 -3.65
N LEU A 95 -7.30 11.99 -3.03
CA LEU A 95 -7.69 12.30 -1.66
C LEU A 95 -7.62 11.08 -0.73
N VAL A 96 -8.38 10.03 -1.02
CA VAL A 96 -8.55 8.90 -0.09
C VAL A 96 -7.24 8.14 0.11
N ALA A 97 -6.55 7.75 -0.96
CA ALA A 97 -5.31 6.98 -0.85
C ALA A 97 -4.20 7.76 -0.09
N PRO A 98 -3.92 9.04 -0.39
CA PRO A 98 -2.99 9.83 0.42
C PRO A 98 -3.43 9.98 1.88
N LEU A 99 -4.71 10.28 2.13
CA LEU A 99 -5.24 10.46 3.49
C LEU A 99 -5.10 9.19 4.33
N VAL A 100 -5.53 8.05 3.79
CA VAL A 100 -5.44 6.75 4.46
C VAL A 100 -3.98 6.40 4.72
N LEU A 101 -3.09 6.57 3.74
CA LEU A 101 -1.66 6.29 3.92
C LEU A 101 -1.07 7.08 5.09
N HIS A 102 -1.34 8.39 5.16
CA HIS A 102 -0.81 9.23 6.25
C HIS A 102 -1.45 8.90 7.60
N LEU A 103 -2.75 8.61 7.64
CA LEU A 103 -3.44 8.22 8.87
C LEU A 103 -2.88 6.90 9.43
N VAL A 104 -2.69 5.91 8.57
CA VAL A 104 -2.08 4.61 8.93
C VAL A 104 -0.63 4.80 9.36
N ALA A 105 0.14 5.66 8.68
CA ALA A 105 1.52 5.95 9.07
C ALA A 105 1.60 6.66 10.44
N ALA A 106 0.66 7.57 10.74
CA ALA A 106 0.54 8.20 12.04
C ALA A 106 0.22 7.17 13.13
N LEU A 107 -0.77 6.30 12.90
CA LEU A 107 -1.11 5.21 13.80
C LEU A 107 0.09 4.27 14.06
N GLN A 108 0.77 3.82 12.99
CA GLN A 108 1.95 2.97 13.10
C GLN A 108 3.06 3.67 13.89
N THR A 109 3.26 4.97 13.70
CA THR A 109 4.24 5.75 14.46
C THR A 109 3.90 5.78 15.95
N LEU A 110 2.64 5.98 16.32
CA LEU A 110 2.19 5.94 17.71
C LEU A 110 2.39 4.56 18.34
N LEU A 111 2.12 3.50 17.61
CA LEU A 111 2.36 2.12 18.08
C LEU A 111 3.85 1.81 18.22
N LEU A 112 4.72 2.33 17.34
CA LEU A 112 6.16 2.13 17.45
C LEU A 112 6.76 2.92 18.62
N LEU A 113 6.22 4.10 18.95
CA LEU A 113 6.80 5.03 19.91
C LEU A 113 7.20 4.41 21.27
N PRO A 114 6.33 3.66 21.99
CA PRO A 114 6.69 3.07 23.27
C PRO A 114 7.49 1.75 23.17
N PHE A 115 7.53 1.10 22.00
CA PHE A 115 8.06 -0.27 21.87
C PHE A 115 9.29 -0.39 20.96
N ALA A 116 9.68 0.70 20.30
CA ALA A 116 10.80 0.79 19.37
C ALA A 116 11.56 2.11 19.60
N PRO A 117 12.43 2.21 20.63
CA PRO A 117 13.13 3.45 20.97
C PRO A 117 14.03 3.95 19.83
N ASP A 118 14.64 3.02 19.09
CA ASP A 118 15.54 3.31 17.96
C ASP A 118 14.82 3.35 16.60
N ARG A 119 13.50 3.57 16.60
CA ARG A 119 12.71 3.60 15.36
C ARG A 119 13.14 4.74 14.44
N ALA A 120 13.04 4.48 13.13
CA ALA A 120 13.12 5.53 12.12
C ALA A 120 11.94 6.54 12.21
N GLY A 121 12.02 7.59 11.39
CA GLY A 121 11.06 8.67 11.34
C GLY A 121 9.73 8.33 10.66
N VAL A 122 8.81 9.29 10.68
CA VAL A 122 7.48 9.20 10.04
C VAL A 122 7.60 9.07 8.53
N SER A 123 8.62 9.71 7.92
CA SER A 123 8.87 9.63 6.48
C SER A 123 9.14 8.21 6.00
N GLU A 124 9.87 7.46 6.80
CA GLU A 124 10.24 6.09 6.54
C GLU A 124 9.04 5.17 6.75
N THR A 125 8.20 5.43 7.75
CA THR A 125 6.94 4.70 7.97
C THR A 125 6.01 4.81 6.75
N VAL A 126 5.82 6.03 6.20
CA VAL A 126 5.01 6.26 4.99
C VAL A 126 5.56 5.47 3.80
N GLN A 127 6.87 5.47 3.61
CA GLN A 127 7.52 4.69 2.54
C GLN A 127 7.33 3.19 2.73
N VAL A 128 7.53 2.68 3.94
CA VAL A 128 7.37 1.26 4.27
C VAL A 128 5.96 0.78 3.92
N ILE A 129 4.92 1.52 4.36
CA ILE A 129 3.53 1.18 4.04
C ILE A 129 3.29 1.30 2.54
N GLY A 130 3.73 2.40 1.92
CA GLY A 130 3.50 2.65 0.50
C GLY A 130 4.08 1.56 -0.40
N TYR A 131 5.34 1.17 -0.19
CA TYR A 131 5.96 0.09 -0.95
C TYR A 131 5.40 -1.29 -0.64
N ALA A 132 4.94 -1.52 0.60
CA ALA A 132 4.28 -2.78 0.95
C ALA A 132 2.99 -3.03 0.18
N THR A 133 2.37 -2.00 -0.40
CA THR A 133 1.21 -2.15 -1.28
C THR A 133 1.51 -2.81 -2.62
N ALA A 134 2.77 -3.04 -3.01
CA ALA A 134 3.13 -3.56 -4.33
C ALA A 134 2.32 -4.79 -4.82
N PRO A 135 2.02 -5.81 -4.00
CA PRO A 135 1.20 -6.94 -4.45
C PRO A 135 -0.27 -6.56 -4.68
N CYS A 136 -0.75 -5.48 -4.07
CA CYS A 136 -2.16 -5.10 -4.07
C CYS A 136 -2.68 -4.61 -5.43
N VAL A 137 -1.84 -4.47 -6.46
CA VAL A 137 -2.34 -4.30 -7.83
C VAL A 137 -3.23 -5.48 -8.25
N PHE A 138 -2.92 -6.68 -7.76
CA PHE A 138 -3.64 -7.90 -8.11
C PHE A 138 -5.00 -8.02 -7.42
N VAL A 139 -5.32 -7.18 -6.43
CA VAL A 139 -6.69 -7.16 -5.86
C VAL A 139 -7.74 -6.66 -6.84
N GLY A 140 -7.30 -5.99 -7.92
CA GLY A 140 -8.16 -5.62 -9.04
C GLY A 140 -8.66 -6.81 -9.85
N VAL A 141 -8.04 -7.99 -9.71
CA VAL A 141 -8.55 -9.25 -10.30
C VAL A 141 -9.69 -9.76 -9.41
N PRO A 142 -10.93 -9.91 -9.92
CA PRO A 142 -12.10 -10.30 -9.12
C PRO A 142 -12.14 -11.81 -8.83
N VAL A 143 -11.06 -12.32 -8.25
CA VAL A 143 -10.92 -13.71 -7.81
C VAL A 143 -10.51 -13.71 -6.33
N PRO A 144 -11.37 -14.18 -5.41
CA PRO A 144 -11.12 -14.07 -3.96
C PRO A 144 -9.77 -14.61 -3.51
N THR A 145 -9.32 -15.74 -4.08
CA THR A 145 -7.99 -16.30 -3.78
C THR A 145 -6.85 -15.34 -4.15
N VAL A 146 -6.92 -14.69 -5.32
CA VAL A 146 -5.90 -13.73 -5.78
C VAL A 146 -5.89 -12.51 -4.87
N GLN A 147 -7.05 -11.99 -4.50
CA GLN A 147 -7.19 -10.84 -3.60
C GLN A 147 -6.64 -11.14 -2.20
N ALA A 148 -7.01 -12.29 -1.62
CA ALA A 148 -6.53 -12.72 -0.31
C ALA A 148 -5.00 -12.89 -0.29
N LEU A 149 -4.42 -13.51 -1.32
CA LEU A 149 -2.97 -13.67 -1.44
C LEU A 149 -2.26 -12.33 -1.62
N ALA A 150 -2.80 -11.43 -2.45
CA ALA A 150 -2.24 -10.11 -2.67
C ALA A 150 -2.24 -9.26 -1.38
N ALA A 151 -3.38 -9.22 -0.67
CA ALA A 151 -3.50 -8.51 0.60
C ALA A 151 -2.61 -9.10 1.69
N GLY A 152 -2.61 -10.44 1.83
CA GLY A 152 -1.76 -11.14 2.79
C GLY A 152 -0.27 -10.93 2.52
N TYR A 153 0.14 -10.95 1.25
CA TYR A 153 1.52 -10.66 0.88
C TYR A 153 1.90 -9.20 1.15
N GLY A 154 1.01 -8.25 0.87
CA GLY A 154 1.22 -6.84 1.23
C GLY A 154 1.42 -6.65 2.73
N ALA A 155 0.61 -7.32 3.57
CA ALA A 155 0.78 -7.32 5.02
C ALA A 155 2.14 -7.91 5.45
N ALA A 156 2.58 -9.00 4.83
CA ALA A 156 3.89 -9.60 5.11
C ALA A 156 5.04 -8.64 4.73
N LEU A 157 4.95 -7.97 3.57
CA LEU A 157 5.93 -6.96 3.15
C LEU A 157 5.98 -5.79 4.14
N PHE A 158 4.83 -5.35 4.64
CA PHE A 158 4.75 -4.29 5.64
C PHE A 158 5.48 -4.68 6.94
N VAL A 159 5.25 -5.89 7.45
CA VAL A 159 5.94 -6.41 8.64
C VAL A 159 7.46 -6.51 8.41
N ILE A 160 7.88 -7.01 7.24
CA ILE A 160 9.30 -7.08 6.87
C ILE A 160 9.93 -5.69 6.80
N GLY A 161 9.25 -4.74 6.15
CA GLY A 161 9.70 -3.36 6.03
C GLY A 161 9.83 -2.69 7.39
N ALA A 162 8.84 -2.84 8.26
CA ALA A 162 8.87 -2.29 9.60
C ALA A 162 10.02 -2.89 10.44
N SER A 163 10.23 -4.20 10.35
CA SER A 163 11.36 -4.89 10.99
C SER A 163 12.71 -4.32 10.56
N VAL A 164 12.89 -4.07 9.26
CA VAL A 164 14.16 -3.61 8.69
C VAL A 164 14.40 -2.14 8.99
N VAL A 165 13.39 -1.30 8.81
CA VAL A 165 13.51 0.16 8.84
C VAL A 165 13.47 0.71 10.26
N HIS A 166 12.68 0.11 11.16
CA HIS A 166 12.58 0.55 12.55
C HIS A 166 13.40 -0.31 13.52
N SER A 167 14.30 -1.15 13.00
CA SER A 167 15.24 -1.96 13.80
C SER A 167 14.57 -2.80 14.90
N VAL A 168 13.37 -3.33 14.61
CA VAL A 168 12.63 -4.21 15.52
C VAL A 168 12.67 -5.66 15.04
N SER A 169 12.67 -6.60 15.99
CA SER A 169 12.60 -8.03 15.66
C SER A 169 11.32 -8.35 14.89
N LEU A 170 11.36 -9.35 14.01
CA LEU A 170 10.22 -9.70 13.16
C LEU A 170 8.93 -10.00 13.96
N PRO A 171 8.96 -10.74 15.10
CA PRO A 171 7.76 -10.96 15.90
C PRO A 171 7.20 -9.67 16.51
N ARG A 172 8.07 -8.76 16.97
CA ARG A 172 7.64 -7.45 17.48
C ARG A 172 7.06 -6.60 16.37
N ALA A 173 7.68 -6.60 15.19
CA ALA A 173 7.14 -5.92 14.00
C ALA A 173 5.74 -6.45 13.66
N ALA A 174 5.55 -7.77 13.65
CA ALA A 174 4.26 -8.38 13.37
C ALA A 174 3.18 -7.92 14.35
N ALA A 175 3.48 -7.90 15.65
CA ALA A 175 2.55 -7.43 16.67
C ALA A 175 2.20 -5.94 16.50
N LEU A 176 3.21 -5.09 16.28
CA LEU A 176 3.01 -3.63 16.14
C LEU A 176 2.33 -3.25 14.82
N CYS A 177 2.52 -4.05 13.77
CA CYS A 177 1.89 -3.84 12.47
C CYS A 177 0.50 -4.44 12.38
N ALA A 178 0.04 -5.27 13.33
CA ALA A 178 -1.21 -6.02 13.20
C ALA A 178 -2.42 -5.12 12.93
N LEU A 179 -2.60 -4.06 13.73
CA LEU A 179 -3.73 -3.14 13.57
C LEU A 179 -3.61 -2.29 12.28
N PRO A 180 -2.47 -1.65 11.96
CA PRO A 180 -2.32 -0.91 10.70
C PRO A 180 -2.40 -1.80 9.45
N ALA A 181 -1.94 -3.06 9.53
CA ALA A 181 -2.06 -4.05 8.46
C ALA A 181 -3.52 -4.46 8.24
N ALA A 182 -4.28 -4.69 9.31
CA ALA A 182 -5.72 -4.97 9.22
C ALA A 182 -6.47 -3.80 8.55
N ALA A 183 -6.19 -2.56 8.95
CA ALA A 183 -6.81 -1.38 8.35
C ALA A 183 -6.45 -1.23 6.85
N THR A 184 -5.18 -1.44 6.49
CA THR A 184 -4.70 -1.19 5.12
C THR A 184 -5.02 -2.35 4.18
N PHE A 185 -4.58 -3.55 4.52
CA PHE A 185 -4.65 -4.72 3.64
C PHE A 185 -5.93 -5.53 3.86
N GLY A 186 -6.42 -5.59 5.09
CA GLY A 186 -7.68 -6.26 5.42
C GLY A 186 -8.90 -5.48 4.95
N ILE A 187 -8.99 -4.20 5.31
CA ILE A 187 -10.15 -3.34 4.98
C ILE A 187 -9.89 -2.54 3.70
N GLY A 188 -8.82 -1.74 3.65
CA GLY A 188 -8.57 -0.83 2.52
C GLY A 188 -8.43 -1.53 1.16
N PHE A 189 -7.80 -2.70 1.13
CA PHE A 189 -7.68 -3.54 -0.08
C PHE A 189 -8.62 -4.75 -0.09
N GLY A 190 -9.58 -4.83 0.84
CA GLY A 190 -10.61 -5.89 0.86
C GLY A 190 -10.11 -7.30 1.16
N GLY A 191 -8.92 -7.45 1.77
CA GLY A 191 -8.37 -8.77 2.09
C GLY A 191 -9.25 -9.61 3.04
N PHE A 192 -9.96 -8.97 3.99
CA PHE A 192 -10.86 -9.70 4.89
C PHE A 192 -12.10 -10.24 4.18
N GLU A 193 -12.72 -9.43 3.32
CA GLU A 193 -13.88 -9.85 2.51
C GLU A 193 -13.50 -11.00 1.57
N ALA A 194 -12.32 -10.92 0.94
CA ALA A 194 -11.81 -12.00 0.09
C ALA A 194 -11.63 -13.31 0.88
N VAL A 195 -11.11 -13.23 2.10
CA VAL A 195 -10.93 -14.41 2.98
C VAL A 195 -12.29 -14.96 3.45
N GLU A 196 -13.22 -14.10 3.84
CA GLU A 196 -14.58 -14.49 4.24
C GLU A 196 -15.33 -15.20 3.11
N THR A 197 -15.19 -14.70 1.88
CA THR A 197 -15.78 -15.30 0.68
C THR A 197 -15.25 -16.73 0.46
N LEU A 198 -13.95 -16.96 0.67
CA LEU A 198 -13.35 -18.29 0.56
C LEU A 198 -13.86 -19.27 1.62
N PHE A 199 -14.09 -18.80 2.84
CA PHE A 199 -14.57 -19.66 3.94
C PHE A 199 -16.09 -19.91 3.89
N SER A 200 -16.86 -18.99 3.34
CA SER A 200 -18.31 -19.13 3.18
C SER A 200 -18.70 -19.99 1.96
N GLY A 201 -17.73 -20.38 1.12
CA GLY A 201 -17.97 -21.20 -0.08
C GLY A 201 -18.57 -20.42 -1.25
N GLY A 202 -18.56 -19.08 -1.20
CA GLY A 202 -18.97 -18.22 -2.31
C GLY A 202 -17.89 -18.16 -3.39
N VAL A 203 -17.87 -19.13 -4.30
CA VAL A 203 -17.07 -19.07 -5.54
C VAL A 203 -18.00 -19.14 -6.73
#